data_AF-A0A2G5K220-F1
#
_entry.id   AF-A0A2G5K220-F1
#
_cell.length_a   1.000
_cell.length_b   1.000
_cell.length_c   1.000
_cell.angle_alpha   90.00
_cell.angle_beta   90.00
_cell.angle_gamma   90.00
#
_symmetry.space_group_name_H-M   'P 1'
#
loop_
_entity.id
_entity.type
_entity.pdbx_description
1 polymer ?
#
loop_
_entity_poly.entity_id
_entity_poly.type
_entity_poly.pdbx_seq_one_letter_code
_entity_poly.pdbx_strand_id
1 'polypeptide(L)'
;MTMYDLNLRHLRAFCDVAEHGNITQASARVHMSQPAITQAIAKLEDKLEHRLFDRRNAGLFLTHAGELLQNRALRATAHLMAGVDAALSRERRAKSQSFAHSITATQLRALLAVEQAGNYSLAARNIGLTQPSLYRSARDLERVSGIQFFQKTPQGIELTPAAKEMADHTHLMFYELNQAGEDLRNFAGYDGGQVSIGTMPLARSYMLPNAINTLLDERPNSDLRVVDGPYMDLLRGLRLGKLDMLIGALRDDLPVDDVEQHLLFNDPLAIVARAGHPLCDLDTVTPADLAKFPWVVPRNGTPTRRYFNEMMAGVIDLNDLHVIETSSLVLIRGLLTGSDRLTISSAHQIAREEKQGLLSRLNFDLRGIKRQIGLTTRVDWQPTKTQKRMWDLLQAEGAKSASQTYTLLQK
;
A
#
# COMPACT_ATOMS: atom_id res chain seq x y z
N MET A 1 -20.32 -6.13 -2.84
CA MET A 1 -20.99 -5.15 -1.96
C MET A 1 -19.93 -4.25 -1.32
N THR A 2 -20.15 -2.94 -1.23
CA THR A 2 -19.21 -1.98 -0.62
C THR A 2 -19.40 -1.89 0.90
N MET A 3 -18.40 -2.30 1.68
CA MET A 3 -18.42 -2.21 3.15
C MET A 3 -18.45 -0.76 3.66
N TYR A 4 -18.13 0.21 2.78
CA TYR A 4 -18.24 1.65 3.01
C TYR A 4 -19.64 2.16 3.38
N ASP A 5 -20.69 1.41 3.05
CA ASP A 5 -22.08 1.79 3.32
C ASP A 5 -22.61 1.20 4.63
N LEU A 6 -21.75 0.56 5.44
CA LEU A 6 -22.13 0.09 6.76
C LEU A 6 -22.40 1.26 7.71
N ASN A 7 -23.45 1.13 8.50
CA ASN A 7 -23.78 2.14 9.51
C ASN A 7 -22.84 1.95 10.71
N LEU A 8 -21.97 2.94 10.96
CA LEU A 8 -21.01 2.91 12.07
C LEU A 8 -21.68 2.75 13.44
N ARG A 9 -22.92 3.25 13.62
CA ARG A 9 -23.69 3.04 14.86
C ARG A 9 -24.12 1.59 15.00
N HIS A 10 -24.52 0.93 13.91
CA HIS A 10 -24.85 -0.50 13.97
C HIS A 10 -23.62 -1.35 14.26
N LEU A 11 -22.47 -1.02 13.63
CA LEU A 11 -21.20 -1.72 13.91
C LEU A 11 -20.78 -1.60 15.37
N ARG A 12 -20.91 -0.42 15.97
CA ARG A 12 -20.69 -0.23 17.42
C ARG A 12 -21.66 -1.06 18.27
N ALA A 13 -22.95 -1.02 17.94
CA ALA A 13 -23.94 -1.84 18.64
C ALA A 13 -23.62 -3.34 18.56
N PHE A 14 -23.15 -3.80 17.41
CA PHE A 14 -22.67 -5.17 17.22
C PHE A 14 -21.46 -5.48 18.13
N CYS A 15 -20.41 -4.64 18.11
CA CYS A 15 -19.22 -4.84 18.95
C CYS A 15 -19.56 -4.85 20.45
N ASP A 16 -20.42 -3.95 20.93
CA ASP A 16 -20.83 -3.88 22.33
C ASP A 16 -21.61 -5.13 22.77
N VAL A 17 -22.53 -5.63 21.91
CA VAL A 17 -23.25 -6.89 22.20
C VAL A 17 -22.30 -8.07 22.20
N ALA A 18 -21.32 -8.09 21.29
CA ALA A 18 -20.33 -9.15 21.20
C ALA A 18 -19.41 -9.22 22.43
N GLU A 19 -19.06 -8.08 23.01
CA GLU A 19 -18.25 -8.03 24.23
C GLU A 19 -19.01 -8.52 25.48
N HIS A 20 -20.30 -8.22 25.58
CA HIS A 20 -21.08 -8.45 26.81
C HIS A 20 -21.99 -9.70 26.76
N GLY A 21 -22.23 -10.26 25.57
CA GLY A 21 -23.14 -11.39 25.36
C GLY A 21 -24.62 -11.10 25.64
N ASN A 22 -24.99 -9.83 25.86
CA ASN A 22 -26.32 -9.41 26.29
C ASN A 22 -26.76 -8.05 25.70
N ILE A 23 -27.86 -8.03 24.96
CA ILE A 23 -28.48 -6.83 24.36
C ILE A 23 -28.87 -5.79 25.42
N THR A 24 -29.34 -6.22 26.60
CA THR A 24 -29.76 -5.33 27.67
C THR A 24 -28.59 -4.50 28.19
N GLN A 25 -27.42 -5.12 28.36
CA GLN A 25 -26.22 -4.41 28.82
C GLN A 25 -25.66 -3.47 27.75
N ALA A 26 -25.66 -3.90 26.49
CA ALA A 26 -25.24 -3.05 25.37
C ALA A 26 -26.13 -1.81 25.20
N SER A 27 -27.45 -1.94 25.44
CA SER A 27 -28.42 -0.83 25.35
C SER A 27 -28.07 0.37 26.24
N ALA A 28 -27.53 0.11 27.43
CA ALA A 28 -27.13 1.16 28.36
C ALA A 28 -25.89 1.94 27.90
N ARG A 29 -25.03 1.35 27.06
CA ARG A 29 -23.74 1.93 26.64
C ARG A 29 -23.77 2.61 25.28
N VAL A 30 -24.50 2.06 24.32
CA VAL A 30 -24.56 2.60 22.94
C VAL A 30 -25.62 3.69 22.78
N HIS A 31 -26.29 4.10 23.87
CA HIS A 31 -27.43 5.04 23.86
C HIS A 31 -28.52 4.65 22.84
N MET A 32 -28.79 3.36 22.73
CA MET A 32 -29.82 2.79 21.85
C MET A 32 -30.77 1.94 22.66
N SER A 33 -32.07 1.95 22.32
CA SER A 33 -33.03 1.04 22.93
C SER A 33 -32.77 -0.42 22.50
N GLN A 34 -33.18 -1.39 23.32
CA GLN A 34 -33.02 -2.82 22.98
C GLN A 34 -33.66 -3.21 21.62
N PRO A 35 -34.86 -2.73 21.26
CA PRO A 35 -35.40 -2.98 19.91
C PRO A 35 -34.53 -2.37 18.82
N ALA A 36 -33.94 -1.19 19.04
CA ALA A 36 -33.06 -0.55 18.07
C ALA A 36 -31.74 -1.33 17.88
N ILE A 37 -31.17 -1.90 18.94
CA ILE A 37 -29.98 -2.78 18.84
C ILE A 37 -30.32 -4.05 18.07
N THR A 38 -31.45 -4.68 18.39
CA THR A 38 -31.91 -5.90 17.70
C THR A 38 -32.09 -5.63 16.20
N GLN A 39 -32.72 -4.51 15.84
CA GLN A 39 -32.87 -4.10 14.44
C GLN A 39 -31.54 -3.73 13.78
N ALA A 40 -30.61 -3.11 14.51
CA ALA A 40 -29.29 -2.77 14.00
C ALA A 40 -28.48 -4.03 13.64
N ILE A 41 -28.48 -5.04 14.51
CA ILE A 41 -27.87 -6.34 14.25
C ILE A 41 -28.54 -7.02 13.06
N ALA A 42 -29.88 -7.09 13.04
CA ALA A 42 -30.60 -7.71 11.93
C ALA A 42 -30.28 -7.05 10.57
N LYS A 43 -30.15 -5.71 10.54
CA LYS A 43 -29.73 -4.97 9.33
C LYS A 43 -28.28 -5.24 8.93
N LEU A 44 -27.39 -5.50 9.88
CA LEU A 44 -26.03 -5.93 9.57
C LEU A 44 -26.02 -7.35 9.01
N GLU A 45 -26.75 -8.28 9.64
CA GLU A 45 -26.86 -9.67 9.17
C GLU A 45 -27.43 -9.76 7.76
N ASP A 46 -28.51 -9.01 7.49
CA ASP A 46 -29.15 -8.93 6.16
C ASP A 46 -28.17 -8.39 5.12
N LYS A 47 -27.51 -7.27 5.44
CA LYS A 47 -26.55 -6.66 4.53
C LYS A 47 -25.34 -7.55 4.27
N LEU A 48 -24.80 -8.18 5.30
CA LEU A 48 -23.62 -9.04 5.20
C LEU A 48 -23.95 -10.45 4.70
N GLU A 49 -25.23 -10.80 4.59
CA GLU A 49 -25.70 -12.16 4.23
C GLU A 49 -25.17 -13.25 5.18
N HIS A 50 -24.87 -12.90 6.43
CA HIS A 50 -24.33 -13.79 7.45
C HIS A 50 -25.02 -13.58 8.79
N ARG A 51 -25.33 -14.70 9.48
CA ARG A 51 -25.67 -14.66 10.91
C ARG A 51 -24.42 -14.32 11.70
N LEU A 52 -24.54 -13.32 12.58
CA LEU A 52 -23.43 -12.83 13.41
C LEU A 52 -23.50 -13.37 14.84
N PHE A 53 -24.70 -13.72 15.31
CA PHE A 53 -24.90 -14.30 16.63
C PHE A 53 -25.72 -15.59 16.61
N ASP A 54 -25.34 -16.53 17.47
CA ASP A 54 -26.15 -17.67 17.87
C ASP A 54 -26.77 -17.42 19.25
N ARG A 55 -28.08 -17.66 19.34
CA ARG A 55 -28.81 -17.58 20.59
C ARG A 55 -28.77 -18.93 21.31
N ARG A 56 -28.23 -18.95 22.53
CA ARG A 56 -28.18 -20.14 23.41
C ARG A 56 -28.84 -19.80 24.75
N ASN A 57 -29.13 -20.82 25.57
CA ASN A 57 -29.75 -20.63 26.90
C ASN A 57 -28.95 -19.68 27.82
N ALA A 58 -27.64 -19.61 27.62
CA ALA A 58 -26.72 -18.76 28.39
C ALA A 58 -26.52 -17.34 27.83
N GLY A 59 -27.13 -16.98 26.69
CA GLY A 59 -26.98 -15.65 26.09
C GLY A 59 -26.75 -15.67 24.58
N LEU A 60 -26.23 -14.54 24.06
CA LEU A 60 -25.82 -14.40 22.66
C LEU A 60 -24.33 -14.65 22.53
N PHE A 61 -23.95 -15.42 21.52
CA PHE A 61 -22.56 -15.75 21.24
C PHE A 61 -22.25 -15.48 19.78
N LEU A 62 -21.04 -15.06 19.47
CA LEU A 62 -20.64 -14.84 18.09
C LEU A 62 -20.64 -16.16 17.32
N THR A 63 -21.12 -16.11 16.09
CA THR A 63 -20.77 -17.11 15.07
C THR A 63 -19.34 -16.87 14.60
N HIS A 64 -18.76 -17.77 13.82
CA HIS A 64 -17.44 -17.52 13.22
C HIS A 64 -17.43 -16.28 12.29
N ALA A 65 -18.51 -16.04 11.55
CA ALA A 65 -18.68 -14.80 10.78
C ALA A 65 -18.73 -13.57 11.69
N GLY A 66 -19.38 -13.70 12.85
CA GLY A 66 -19.36 -12.69 13.91
C GLY A 66 -17.94 -12.40 14.42
N GLU A 67 -17.13 -13.42 14.69
CA GLU A 67 -15.74 -13.27 15.14
C GLU A 67 -14.87 -12.53 14.10
N LEU A 68 -14.99 -12.91 12.82
CA LEU A 68 -14.28 -12.26 11.72
C LEU A 68 -14.66 -10.77 11.62
N LEU A 69 -15.96 -10.47 11.68
CA LEU A 69 -16.43 -9.09 11.65
C LEU A 69 -15.98 -8.30 12.88
N GLN A 70 -16.04 -8.88 14.08
CA GLN A 70 -15.68 -8.21 15.33
C GLN A 70 -14.22 -7.78 15.31
N ASN A 71 -13.31 -8.66 14.90
CA ASN A 71 -11.89 -8.34 14.83
C ASN A 71 -11.63 -7.08 13.99
N ARG A 72 -12.14 -7.07 12.75
CA ARG A 72 -11.99 -5.95 11.82
C ARG A 72 -12.74 -4.68 12.25
N ALA A 73 -13.94 -4.83 12.83
CA ALA A 73 -14.73 -3.70 13.31
C ALA A 73 -14.08 -2.99 14.51
N LEU A 74 -13.44 -3.74 15.41
CA LEU A 74 -12.66 -3.17 16.51
C LEU A 74 -11.43 -2.41 16.00
N ARG A 75 -10.69 -2.98 15.04
CA ARG A 75 -9.56 -2.29 14.39
C ARG A 75 -10.00 -1.02 13.65
N ALA A 76 -11.08 -1.08 12.89
CA ALA A 76 -11.67 0.08 12.24
C ALA A 76 -12.03 1.18 13.25
N THR A 77 -12.66 0.79 14.37
CA THR A 77 -13.02 1.72 15.45
C THR A 77 -11.78 2.35 16.10
N ALA A 78 -10.71 1.57 16.30
CA ALA A 78 -9.45 2.07 16.82
C ALA A 78 -8.84 3.14 15.91
N HIS A 79 -8.82 2.93 14.59
CA HIS A 79 -8.37 3.95 13.64
C HIS A 79 -9.26 5.20 13.68
N LEU A 80 -10.59 5.05 13.70
CA LEU A 80 -11.50 6.19 13.81
C LEU A 80 -11.22 7.01 15.07
N MET A 81 -11.03 6.35 16.22
CA MET A 81 -10.72 7.00 17.48
C MET A 81 -9.35 7.70 17.44
N ALA A 82 -8.33 7.06 16.87
CA ALA A 82 -7.00 7.67 16.70
C ALA A 82 -7.07 8.94 15.84
N GLY A 83 -7.82 8.92 14.73
CA GLY A 83 -8.02 10.09 13.88
C GLY A 83 -8.77 11.24 14.56
N VAL A 84 -9.78 10.91 15.38
CA VAL A 84 -10.49 11.89 16.20
C VAL A 84 -9.56 12.53 17.24
N ASP A 85 -8.80 11.71 17.96
CA ASP A 85 -7.88 12.17 19.00
C ASP A 85 -6.75 13.03 18.41
N ALA A 86 -6.20 12.65 17.25
CA ALA A 86 -5.17 13.41 16.54
C ALA A 86 -5.70 14.81 16.15
N ALA A 87 -6.88 14.87 15.51
CA ALA A 87 -7.51 16.12 15.12
C ALA A 87 -7.83 17.04 16.32
N LEU A 88 -8.35 16.50 17.43
CA LEU A 88 -8.65 17.27 18.64
C LEU A 88 -7.37 17.78 19.33
N SER A 89 -6.33 16.94 19.39
CA SER A 89 -5.04 17.29 20.00
C SER A 89 -4.39 18.46 19.26
N ARG A 90 -4.47 18.45 17.92
CA ARG A 90 -3.92 19.52 17.08
C ARG A 90 -4.61 20.87 17.29
N GLU A 91 -5.91 20.84 17.57
CA GLU A 91 -6.73 22.01 17.93
C GLU A 91 -6.65 22.38 19.42
N ARG A 92 -5.81 21.70 20.22
CA ARG A 92 -5.69 21.88 21.68
C ARG A 92 -7.03 21.76 22.43
N ARG A 93 -7.90 20.87 21.96
CA ARG A 93 -9.21 20.61 22.57
C ARG A 93 -9.18 19.38 23.46
N ALA A 94 -10.09 19.33 24.43
CA ALA A 94 -10.29 18.15 25.25
C ALA A 94 -10.77 16.96 24.40
N LYS A 95 -10.29 15.76 24.71
CA LYS A 95 -10.76 14.53 24.08
C LYS A 95 -12.27 14.39 24.25
N SER A 96 -12.98 14.05 23.18
CA SER A 96 -14.45 13.89 23.20
C SER A 96 -14.86 12.57 22.58
N GLN A 97 -15.21 11.60 23.43
CA GLN A 97 -15.81 10.34 22.98
C GLN A 97 -17.14 10.59 22.26
N SER A 98 -17.91 11.60 22.68
CA SER A 98 -19.19 11.96 22.05
C SER A 98 -19.05 12.29 20.56
N PHE A 99 -17.93 12.91 20.16
CA PHE A 99 -17.65 13.18 18.76
C PHE A 99 -17.47 11.87 17.96
N ALA A 100 -16.60 10.96 18.42
CA ALA A 100 -16.41 9.68 17.74
C ALA A 100 -17.73 8.92 17.55
N HIS A 101 -18.61 8.93 18.56
CA HIS A 101 -19.92 8.23 18.55
C HIS A 101 -20.98 8.87 17.63
N SER A 102 -20.84 10.14 17.27
CA SER A 102 -21.81 10.88 16.46
C SER A 102 -21.44 10.97 14.98
N ILE A 103 -20.18 10.70 14.62
CA ILE A 103 -19.72 10.67 13.23
C ILE A 103 -20.37 9.52 12.44
N THR A 104 -20.68 9.80 11.18
CA THR A 104 -21.24 8.86 10.21
C THR A 104 -20.26 8.55 9.08
N ALA A 105 -20.41 7.37 8.46
CA ALA A 105 -19.61 6.99 7.28
C ALA A 105 -19.78 7.98 6.11
N THR A 106 -20.95 8.61 5.96
CA THR A 106 -21.18 9.62 4.91
C THR A 106 -20.36 10.88 5.12
N GLN A 107 -20.22 11.36 6.36
CA GLN A 107 -19.36 12.49 6.70
C GLN A 107 -17.88 12.18 6.44
N LEU A 108 -17.43 10.98 6.83
CA LEU A 108 -16.07 10.52 6.58
C LEU A 108 -15.77 10.36 5.09
N ARG A 109 -16.71 9.84 4.30
CA ARG A 109 -16.58 9.81 2.82
C ARG A 109 -16.51 11.21 2.22
N ALA A 110 -17.26 12.17 2.75
CA ALA A 110 -17.19 13.55 2.29
C ALA A 110 -15.80 14.16 2.55
N LEU A 111 -15.21 13.90 3.72
CA LEU A 111 -13.83 14.29 4.05
C LEU A 111 -12.83 13.75 3.02
N LEU A 112 -12.86 12.44 2.76
CA LEU A 112 -11.95 11.79 1.80
C LEU A 112 -12.19 12.22 0.36
N ALA A 113 -13.44 12.48 -0.03
CA ALA A 113 -13.77 12.91 -1.38
C ALA A 113 -13.25 14.33 -1.67
N VAL A 114 -13.34 15.24 -0.70
CA VAL A 114 -12.79 16.60 -0.82
C VAL A 114 -11.27 16.57 -0.83
N GLU A 115 -10.64 15.73 -0.01
CA GLU A 115 -9.18 15.52 -0.01
C GLU A 115 -8.64 15.21 -1.42
N GLN A 116 -9.31 14.31 -2.14
CA GLN A 116 -8.84 13.84 -3.45
C GLN A 116 -9.12 14.81 -4.59
N ALA A 117 -10.25 15.53 -4.53
CA ALA A 117 -10.73 16.32 -5.66
C ALA A 117 -10.36 17.81 -5.60
N GLY A 118 -10.03 18.34 -4.42
CA GLY A 118 -9.72 19.77 -4.22
C GLY A 118 -10.90 20.73 -4.46
N ASN A 119 -12.09 20.21 -4.81
CA ASN A 119 -13.31 20.99 -4.99
C ASN A 119 -14.57 20.13 -4.78
N TYR A 120 -15.65 20.74 -4.27
CA TYR A 120 -16.89 20.03 -3.93
C TYR A 120 -17.61 19.44 -5.14
N SER A 121 -17.56 20.08 -6.31
CA SER A 121 -18.28 19.63 -7.50
C SER A 121 -17.71 18.32 -8.05
N LEU A 122 -16.38 18.22 -8.16
CA LEU A 122 -15.69 17.00 -8.58
C LEU A 122 -15.75 15.93 -7.48
N ALA A 123 -15.55 16.30 -6.21
CA ALA A 123 -15.69 15.38 -5.09
C ALA A 123 -17.06 14.68 -5.09
N ALA A 124 -18.15 15.43 -5.30
CA ALA A 124 -19.50 14.89 -5.25
C ALA A 124 -19.74 13.92 -6.41
N ARG A 125 -19.28 14.28 -7.63
CA ARG A 125 -19.34 13.41 -8.81
C ARG A 125 -18.58 12.09 -8.59
N ASN A 126 -17.39 12.14 -8.00
CA ASN A 126 -16.54 10.97 -7.78
C ASN A 126 -17.18 9.93 -6.82
N ILE A 127 -18.03 10.37 -5.90
CA ILE A 127 -18.72 9.48 -4.95
C ILE A 127 -20.22 9.31 -5.25
N GLY A 128 -20.68 9.72 -6.43
CA GLY A 128 -22.07 9.55 -6.87
C GLY A 128 -23.09 10.38 -6.09
N LEU A 129 -22.70 11.50 -5.49
CA LEU A 129 -23.58 12.41 -4.76
C LEU A 129 -23.80 13.71 -5.52
N THR A 130 -24.88 14.42 -5.16
CA THR A 130 -25.05 15.81 -5.57
C THR A 130 -24.13 16.72 -4.76
N GLN A 131 -23.61 17.78 -5.38
CA GLN A 131 -22.75 18.76 -4.71
C GLN A 131 -23.38 19.34 -3.42
N PRO A 132 -24.68 19.71 -3.37
CA PRO A 132 -25.31 20.17 -2.13
C PRO A 132 -25.33 19.11 -1.02
N SER A 133 -25.42 17.82 -1.36
CA SER A 133 -25.42 16.74 -0.37
C SER A 133 -24.04 16.52 0.22
N LEU A 134 -22.99 16.51 -0.62
CA LEU A 134 -21.60 16.45 -0.16
C LEU A 134 -21.28 17.66 0.74
N TYR A 135 -21.63 18.88 0.30
CA TYR A 135 -21.37 20.08 1.07
C TYR A 135 -22.05 20.06 2.44
N ARG A 136 -23.32 19.61 2.51
CA ARG A 136 -24.02 19.42 3.79
C ARG A 136 -23.30 18.43 4.70
N SER A 137 -22.91 17.27 4.19
CA SER A 137 -22.16 16.28 5.00
C SER A 137 -20.82 16.82 5.50
N ALA A 138 -20.09 17.57 4.67
CA ALA A 138 -18.86 18.23 5.08
C ALA A 138 -19.09 19.26 6.20
N ARG A 139 -20.12 20.11 6.08
CA ARG A 139 -20.47 21.10 7.12
C ARG A 139 -21.00 20.46 8.39
N ASP A 140 -21.77 19.39 8.29
CA ASP A 140 -22.22 18.65 9.46
C ASP A 140 -21.07 18.00 10.20
N LEU A 141 -20.03 17.53 9.49
CA LEU A 141 -18.82 17.02 10.12
C LEU A 141 -18.13 18.09 10.96
N GLU A 142 -17.92 19.30 10.42
CA GLU A 142 -17.34 20.44 11.15
C GLU A 142 -18.24 20.89 12.32
N ARG A 143 -19.57 20.87 12.15
CA ARG A 143 -20.52 21.26 13.19
C ARG A 143 -20.49 20.30 14.38
N VAL A 144 -20.46 18.99 14.11
CA VAL A 144 -20.49 17.96 15.15
C VAL A 144 -19.13 17.83 15.85
N SER A 145 -18.02 18.04 15.13
CA SER A 145 -16.66 18.05 15.72
C SER A 145 -16.33 19.38 16.41
N GLY A 146 -16.93 20.47 15.95
CA GLY A 146 -16.51 21.84 16.21
C GLY A 146 -15.17 22.22 15.58
N ILE A 147 -14.52 21.33 14.82
CA ILE A 147 -13.22 21.50 14.17
C ILE A 147 -13.45 22.00 12.75
N GLN A 148 -12.65 22.98 12.32
CA GLN A 148 -12.60 23.37 10.91
C GLN A 148 -11.78 22.33 10.14
N PHE A 149 -12.44 21.57 9.26
CA PHE A 149 -11.78 20.55 8.46
C PHE A 149 -11.41 21.05 7.06
N PHE A 150 -12.09 22.08 6.56
CA PHE A 150 -11.89 22.58 5.21
C PHE A 150 -11.46 24.05 5.21
N GLN A 151 -10.50 24.39 4.37
CA GLN A 151 -10.03 25.75 4.15
C GLN A 151 -10.05 26.09 2.66
N LYS A 152 -10.38 27.34 2.34
CA LYS A 152 -10.28 27.85 0.97
C LYS A 152 -8.84 28.28 0.71
N THR A 153 -8.29 27.83 -0.41
CA THR A 153 -6.98 28.24 -0.92
C THR A 153 -7.16 28.82 -2.34
N PRO A 154 -6.17 29.55 -2.88
CA PRO A 154 -6.22 29.97 -4.29
C PRO A 154 -6.41 28.81 -5.28
N GLN A 155 -5.99 27.60 -4.90
CA GLN A 155 -6.09 26.37 -5.69
C GLN A 155 -7.43 25.64 -5.52
N GLY A 156 -8.30 26.09 -4.61
CA GLY A 156 -9.63 25.51 -4.39
C GLY A 156 -9.94 25.32 -2.92
N ILE A 157 -10.30 24.10 -2.54
CA ILE A 157 -10.59 23.72 -1.16
C ILE A 157 -9.64 22.62 -0.74
N GLU A 158 -9.01 22.81 0.41
CA GLU A 158 -8.06 21.87 0.97
C GLU A 158 -8.47 21.46 2.39
N LEU A 159 -7.93 20.32 2.82
CA LEU A 159 -7.99 19.88 4.20
C LEU A 159 -7.08 20.75 5.08
N THR A 160 -7.57 21.14 6.27
CA THR A 160 -6.72 21.71 7.33
C THR A 160 -5.72 20.66 7.84
N PRO A 161 -4.64 21.03 8.56
CA PRO A 161 -3.72 20.05 9.12
C PRO A 161 -4.38 19.01 10.03
N ALA A 162 -5.33 19.42 10.88
CA ALA A 162 -6.12 18.51 11.71
C ALA A 162 -7.00 17.55 10.88
N ALA A 163 -7.56 18.05 9.76
CA ALA A 163 -8.32 17.24 8.83
C ALA A 163 -7.48 16.19 8.10
N LYS A 164 -6.22 16.52 7.77
CA LYS A 164 -5.30 15.57 7.11
C LYS A 164 -5.00 14.38 8.01
N GLU A 165 -4.70 14.61 9.28
CA GLU A 165 -4.50 13.51 10.26
C GLU A 165 -5.76 12.64 10.41
N MET A 166 -6.94 13.27 10.51
CA MET A 166 -8.19 12.53 10.56
C MET A 166 -8.45 11.73 9.28
N ALA A 167 -8.15 12.30 8.11
CA ALA A 167 -8.33 11.65 6.82
C ALA A 167 -7.43 10.42 6.68
N ASP A 168 -6.15 10.50 7.09
CA ASP A 168 -5.20 9.39 7.05
C ASP A 168 -5.73 8.18 7.84
N HIS A 169 -6.20 8.41 9.07
CA HIS A 169 -6.84 7.37 9.88
C HIS A 169 -8.19 6.90 9.33
N THR A 170 -8.95 7.78 8.67
CA THR A 170 -10.23 7.43 8.04
C THR A 170 -10.02 6.47 6.86
N HIS A 171 -8.94 6.63 6.09
CA HIS A 171 -8.58 5.67 5.05
C HIS A 171 -8.35 4.27 5.66
N LEU A 172 -7.60 4.18 6.76
CA LEU A 172 -7.35 2.90 7.45
C LEU A 172 -8.60 2.29 8.09
N MET A 173 -9.50 3.11 8.66
CA MET A 173 -10.80 2.63 9.15
C MET A 173 -11.56 1.91 8.03
N PHE A 174 -11.67 2.55 6.86
CA PHE A 174 -12.37 1.95 5.74
C PHE A 174 -11.63 0.76 5.11
N TYR A 175 -10.30 0.78 5.14
CA TYR A 175 -9.49 -0.37 4.76
C TYR A 175 -9.89 -1.60 5.58
N GLU A 176 -9.95 -1.51 6.92
CA GLU A 176 -10.33 -2.63 7.79
C GLU A 176 -11.78 -3.11 7.54
N LEU A 177 -12.71 -2.20 7.30
CA LEU A 177 -14.08 -2.57 6.94
C LEU A 177 -14.16 -3.33 5.61
N ASN A 178 -13.34 -2.96 4.62
CA ASN A 178 -13.26 -3.74 3.39
C ASN A 178 -12.64 -5.11 3.62
N GLN A 179 -11.59 -5.20 4.43
CA GLN A 179 -10.98 -6.50 4.77
C GLN A 179 -11.99 -7.42 5.48
N ALA A 180 -12.87 -6.89 6.34
CA ALA A 180 -14.00 -7.67 6.88
C ALA A 180 -14.88 -8.27 5.78
N GLY A 181 -15.16 -7.51 4.71
CA GLY A 181 -15.95 -8.00 3.58
C GLY A 181 -15.22 -9.13 2.86
N GLU A 182 -13.92 -9.00 2.65
CA GLU A 182 -13.09 -10.06 2.06
C GLU A 182 -13.06 -11.33 2.93
N ASP A 183 -12.89 -11.17 4.24
CA ASP A 183 -12.83 -12.28 5.20
C ASP A 183 -14.16 -13.04 5.25
N LEU A 184 -15.29 -12.32 5.27
CA LEU A 184 -16.64 -12.90 5.23
C LEU A 184 -16.92 -13.62 3.90
N ARG A 185 -16.58 -13.01 2.76
CA ARG A 185 -16.71 -13.67 1.44
C ARG A 185 -15.88 -14.95 1.36
N ASN A 186 -14.64 -14.90 1.83
CA ASN A 186 -13.78 -16.09 1.91
C ASN A 186 -14.37 -17.16 2.83
N PHE A 187 -15.02 -16.76 3.93
CA PHE A 187 -15.72 -17.70 4.81
C PHE A 187 -16.95 -18.33 4.13
N ALA A 188 -17.66 -17.58 3.28
CA ALA A 188 -18.76 -18.09 2.46
C ALA A 188 -18.33 -19.05 1.32
N GLY A 189 -17.04 -19.38 1.22
CA GLY A 189 -16.49 -20.27 0.19
C GLY A 189 -16.07 -19.56 -1.09
N TYR A 190 -16.07 -18.23 -1.14
CA TYR A 190 -15.50 -17.48 -2.26
C TYR A 190 -13.97 -17.61 -2.24
N ASP A 191 -13.40 -18.12 -3.32
CA ASP A 191 -11.96 -18.37 -3.46
C ASP A 191 -11.17 -17.13 -3.90
N GLY A 192 -11.85 -16.05 -4.30
CA GLY A 192 -11.22 -14.79 -4.71
C GLY A 192 -10.85 -13.84 -3.56
N GLY A 193 -10.49 -12.62 -3.93
CA GLY A 193 -10.17 -11.53 -3.01
C GLY A 193 -9.35 -10.44 -3.69
N GLN A 194 -9.26 -9.28 -3.05
CA GLN A 194 -8.51 -8.15 -3.60
C GLN A 194 -7.08 -8.11 -3.05
N VAL A 195 -6.11 -7.87 -3.92
CA VAL A 195 -4.70 -7.64 -3.54
C VAL A 195 -4.16 -6.41 -4.26
N SER A 196 -3.72 -5.41 -3.50
CA SER A 196 -3.11 -4.19 -4.03
C SER A 196 -1.62 -4.13 -3.70
N ILE A 197 -0.76 -4.13 -4.72
CA ILE A 197 0.69 -4.26 -4.59
C ILE A 197 1.37 -3.03 -5.18
N GLY A 198 2.15 -2.32 -4.37
CA GLY A 198 3.10 -1.34 -4.88
C GLY A 198 4.39 -2.01 -5.33
N THR A 199 4.92 -1.66 -6.49
CA THR A 199 6.05 -2.38 -7.07
C THR A 199 7.12 -1.44 -7.67
N MET A 200 8.38 -1.78 -7.42
CA MET A 200 9.55 -1.10 -7.94
C MET A 200 10.15 -1.83 -9.16
N PRO A 201 11.06 -1.21 -9.96
CA PRO A 201 11.50 -1.72 -11.26
C PRO A 201 11.87 -3.20 -11.34
N LEU A 202 12.67 -3.72 -10.39
CA LEU A 202 13.11 -5.11 -10.42
C LEU A 202 11.94 -6.10 -10.29
N ALA A 203 11.12 -5.90 -9.26
CA ALA A 203 10.04 -6.82 -8.93
C ALA A 203 9.04 -6.98 -10.10
N ARG A 204 8.79 -5.89 -10.84
CA ARG A 204 7.92 -5.87 -12.03
C ARG A 204 8.37 -6.79 -13.16
N SER A 205 9.67 -6.92 -13.35
CA SER A 205 10.23 -7.57 -14.56
C SER A 205 10.47 -9.06 -14.37
N TYR A 206 10.48 -9.52 -13.12
CA TYR A 206 10.93 -10.87 -12.80
C TYR A 206 9.99 -11.61 -11.83
N MET A 207 9.85 -11.12 -10.60
CA MET A 207 9.22 -11.89 -9.51
C MET A 207 7.69 -11.78 -9.52
N LEU A 208 7.18 -10.56 -9.69
CA LEU A 208 5.76 -10.27 -9.54
C LEU A 208 4.91 -10.99 -10.61
N PRO A 209 5.31 -11.03 -11.90
CA PRO A 209 4.55 -11.80 -12.89
C PRO A 209 4.37 -13.29 -12.53
N ASN A 210 5.42 -13.95 -12.04
CA ASN A 210 5.36 -15.37 -11.66
C ASN A 210 4.42 -15.59 -10.45
N ALA A 211 4.53 -14.74 -9.44
CA ALA A 211 3.67 -14.81 -8.26
C ALA A 211 2.19 -14.55 -8.61
N ILE A 212 1.93 -13.58 -9.50
CA ILE A 212 0.57 -13.28 -9.99
C ILE A 212 -0.01 -14.47 -10.74
N ASN A 213 0.72 -15.05 -11.70
CA ASN A 213 0.24 -16.19 -12.48
C ASN A 213 -0.08 -17.37 -11.55
N THR A 214 0.83 -17.70 -10.63
CA THR A 214 0.60 -18.78 -9.66
C THR A 214 -0.62 -18.51 -8.77
N LEU A 215 -0.80 -17.27 -8.31
CA LEU A 215 -1.97 -16.92 -7.51
C LEU A 215 -3.27 -17.08 -8.31
N LEU A 216 -3.31 -16.62 -9.56
CA LEU A 216 -4.50 -16.67 -10.40
C LEU A 216 -4.83 -18.09 -10.86
N ASP A 217 -3.83 -18.97 -11.00
CA ASP A 217 -4.05 -20.40 -11.23
C ASP A 217 -4.70 -21.06 -10.00
N GLU A 218 -4.33 -20.65 -8.79
CA GLU A 218 -4.86 -21.19 -7.53
C GLU A 218 -6.18 -20.54 -7.07
N ARG A 219 -6.38 -19.26 -7.41
CA ARG A 219 -7.50 -18.40 -6.99
C ARG A 219 -7.98 -17.54 -8.16
N PRO A 220 -8.70 -18.10 -9.13
CA PRO A 220 -9.03 -17.42 -10.39
C PRO A 220 -9.92 -16.18 -10.23
N ASN A 221 -10.68 -16.11 -9.15
CA ASN A 221 -11.60 -15.01 -8.86
C ASN A 221 -10.95 -13.86 -8.06
N SER A 222 -9.62 -13.86 -7.94
CA SER A 222 -8.86 -12.77 -7.31
C SER A 222 -8.70 -11.57 -8.23
N ASP A 223 -8.85 -10.38 -7.66
CA ASP A 223 -8.63 -9.10 -8.34
C ASP A 223 -7.33 -8.47 -7.84
N LEU A 224 -6.45 -8.12 -8.78
CA LEU A 224 -5.10 -7.65 -8.49
C LEU A 224 -4.89 -6.24 -9.03
N ARG A 225 -4.51 -5.34 -8.13
CA ARG A 225 -4.09 -4.00 -8.48
C ARG A 225 -2.58 -3.88 -8.30
N VAL A 226 -1.86 -3.67 -9.39
CA VAL A 226 -0.42 -3.40 -9.36
C VAL A 226 -0.21 -1.91 -9.61
N VAL A 227 0.50 -1.25 -8.70
CA VAL A 227 0.80 0.19 -8.78
C VAL A 227 2.31 0.37 -8.77
N ASP A 228 2.85 1.05 -9.78
CA ASP A 228 4.26 1.46 -9.78
C ASP A 228 4.39 2.97 -9.67
N GLY A 229 5.52 3.42 -9.14
CA GLY A 229 5.76 4.84 -8.94
C GLY A 229 6.97 5.13 -8.05
N PRO A 230 7.22 6.41 -7.75
CA PRO A 230 8.22 6.82 -6.78
C PRO A 230 7.96 6.20 -5.40
N TYR A 231 9.03 5.90 -4.66
CA TYR A 231 8.92 5.25 -3.35
C TYR A 231 8.02 6.01 -2.38
N MET A 232 8.11 7.34 -2.30
CA MET A 232 7.32 8.13 -1.36
C MET A 232 5.82 8.06 -1.65
N ASP A 233 5.43 7.98 -2.93
CA ASP A 233 4.04 7.87 -3.32
C ASP A 233 3.48 6.49 -3.00
N LEU A 234 4.27 5.43 -3.27
CA LEU A 234 3.94 4.06 -2.92
C LEU A 234 3.87 3.88 -1.39
N LEU A 235 4.83 4.44 -0.66
CA LEU A 235 4.84 4.42 0.80
C LEU A 235 3.60 5.12 1.37
N ARG A 236 3.24 6.29 0.85
CA ARG A 236 1.98 6.96 1.23
C ARG A 236 0.77 6.09 0.91
N GLY A 237 0.74 5.44 -0.26
CA GLY A 237 -0.31 4.50 -0.61
C GLY A 237 -0.44 3.33 0.37
N LEU A 238 0.69 2.75 0.78
CA LEU A 238 0.75 1.70 1.80
C LEU A 238 0.23 2.21 3.14
N ARG A 239 0.70 3.35 3.64
CA ARG A 239 0.28 3.91 4.94
C ARG A 239 -1.21 4.26 4.99
N LEU A 240 -1.81 4.59 3.86
CA LEU A 240 -3.24 4.88 3.73
C LEU A 240 -4.11 3.65 3.41
N GLY A 241 -3.55 2.43 3.41
CA GLY A 241 -4.33 1.23 3.07
C GLY A 241 -4.78 1.18 1.60
N LYS A 242 -4.21 2.02 0.71
CA LYS A 242 -4.44 1.91 -0.74
C LYS A 242 -3.62 0.80 -1.38
N LEU A 243 -2.56 0.37 -0.68
CA LEU A 243 -1.72 -0.77 -1.00
C LEU A 243 -1.65 -1.66 0.24
N ASP A 244 -1.58 -2.96 0.01
CA ASP A 244 -1.46 -3.97 1.06
C ASP A 244 0.01 -4.24 1.39
N MET A 245 0.84 -4.25 0.35
CA MET A 245 2.28 -4.49 0.43
C MET A 245 3.03 -3.73 -0.66
N LEU A 246 4.30 -3.45 -0.39
CA LEU A 246 5.25 -2.93 -1.36
C LEU A 246 6.35 -3.95 -1.60
N ILE A 247 6.80 -4.10 -2.85
CA ILE A 247 7.96 -4.90 -3.20
C ILE A 247 9.00 -4.04 -3.92
N GLY A 248 10.23 -4.03 -3.39
CA GLY A 248 11.29 -3.20 -3.93
C GLY A 248 12.57 -3.22 -3.12
N ALA A 249 13.45 -2.28 -3.43
CA ALA A 249 14.71 -2.12 -2.70
C ALA A 249 14.44 -1.66 -1.27
N LEU A 250 15.03 -2.37 -0.30
CA LEU A 250 15.00 -2.00 1.11
C LEU A 250 15.82 -0.73 1.35
N ARG A 251 15.55 -0.07 2.48
CA ARG A 251 16.21 1.18 2.87
C ARG A 251 16.69 1.05 4.30
N ASP A 252 17.91 1.50 4.55
CA ASP A 252 18.49 1.49 5.89
C ASP A 252 17.73 2.49 6.80
N ASP A 253 17.46 3.68 6.27
CA ASP A 253 16.70 4.73 6.95
C ASP A 253 15.28 4.82 6.38
N LEU A 254 14.30 4.35 7.16
CA LEU A 254 12.90 4.52 6.83
C LEU A 254 12.46 5.96 7.17
N PRO A 255 11.72 6.63 6.26
CA PRO A 255 11.23 7.98 6.52
C PRO A 255 10.02 8.01 7.48
N VAL A 256 9.57 6.85 7.95
CA VAL A 256 8.38 6.63 8.79
C VAL A 256 8.62 5.42 9.70
N ASP A 257 7.88 5.37 10.80
CA ASP A 257 7.98 4.39 11.89
C ASP A 257 6.82 3.38 11.94
N ASP A 258 5.82 3.56 11.08
CA ASP A 258 4.60 2.73 11.00
C ASP A 258 4.65 1.62 9.93
N VAL A 259 5.83 1.37 9.36
CA VAL A 259 6.07 0.29 8.39
C VAL A 259 7.24 -0.58 8.79
N GLU A 260 7.22 -1.83 8.32
CA GLU A 260 8.28 -2.81 8.53
C GLU A 260 8.76 -3.41 7.21
N GLN A 261 10.01 -3.83 7.16
CA GLN A 261 10.66 -4.38 5.97
C GLN A 261 11.12 -5.81 6.19
N HIS A 262 10.86 -6.67 5.20
CA HIS A 262 11.21 -8.08 5.21
C HIS A 262 12.13 -8.40 4.03
N LEU A 263 13.37 -8.80 4.32
CA LEU A 263 14.34 -9.19 3.30
C LEU A 263 13.88 -10.43 2.54
N LEU A 264 13.88 -10.35 1.21
CA LEU A 264 13.64 -11.49 0.33
C LEU A 264 14.96 -12.08 -0.18
N PHE A 265 15.84 -11.23 -0.75
CA PHE A 265 17.13 -11.66 -1.26
C PHE A 265 18.06 -10.47 -1.50
N ASN A 266 19.34 -10.78 -1.71
CA ASN A 266 20.34 -9.82 -2.17
C ASN A 266 20.41 -9.83 -3.70
N ASP A 267 20.11 -8.69 -4.30
CA ASP A 267 20.10 -8.50 -5.73
C ASP A 267 21.49 -8.05 -6.24
N PRO A 268 22.09 -8.81 -7.18
CA PRO A 268 23.35 -8.43 -7.80
C PRO A 268 23.13 -7.32 -8.81
N LEU A 269 23.80 -6.19 -8.59
CA LEU A 269 23.89 -5.14 -9.59
C LEU A 269 24.98 -5.49 -10.61
N ALA A 270 24.86 -4.93 -11.81
CA ALA A 270 25.83 -5.05 -12.89
C ALA A 270 25.88 -3.75 -13.70
N ILE A 271 27.03 -3.49 -14.34
CA ILE A 271 27.11 -2.49 -15.40
C ILE A 271 26.64 -3.13 -16.70
N VAL A 272 25.72 -2.46 -17.38
CA VAL A 272 25.04 -2.99 -18.57
C VAL A 272 25.25 -2.04 -19.73
N ALA A 273 25.58 -2.62 -20.89
CA ALA A 273 25.71 -1.95 -22.17
C ALA A 273 24.89 -2.70 -23.23
N ARG A 274 24.85 -2.17 -24.47
CA ARG A 274 24.37 -2.97 -25.62
C ARG A 274 25.26 -4.18 -25.86
N ALA A 275 24.70 -5.19 -26.51
CA ALA A 275 25.52 -6.26 -27.07
C ALA A 275 26.56 -5.70 -28.07
N GLY A 276 27.77 -6.25 -28.05
CA GLY A 276 28.90 -5.81 -28.90
C GLY A 276 29.46 -4.42 -28.54
N HIS A 277 29.26 -3.95 -27.32
CA HIS A 277 29.89 -2.72 -26.84
C HIS A 277 31.43 -2.91 -26.76
N PRO A 278 32.26 -1.89 -27.05
CA PRO A 278 33.73 -2.04 -27.03
C PRO A 278 34.30 -2.54 -25.70
N LEU A 279 33.64 -2.21 -24.58
CA LEU A 279 34.04 -2.70 -23.25
C LEU A 279 33.72 -4.18 -23.00
N CYS A 280 32.93 -4.83 -23.86
CA CYS A 280 32.69 -6.27 -23.76
C CYS A 280 33.90 -7.11 -24.18
N ASP A 281 34.83 -6.53 -24.96
CA ASP A 281 36.03 -7.22 -25.45
C ASP A 281 37.19 -7.17 -24.44
N LEU A 282 37.02 -6.47 -23.31
CA LEU A 282 38.03 -6.35 -22.26
C LEU A 282 37.88 -7.46 -21.22
N ASP A 283 38.99 -8.09 -20.84
CA ASP A 283 39.01 -9.10 -19.76
C ASP A 283 38.62 -8.52 -18.40
N THR A 284 38.88 -7.24 -18.13
CA THR A 284 38.45 -6.55 -16.92
C THR A 284 38.27 -5.07 -17.23
N VAL A 285 37.07 -4.55 -16.97
CA VAL A 285 36.75 -3.14 -17.18
C VAL A 285 37.22 -2.33 -15.98
N THR A 286 37.94 -1.22 -16.22
CA THR A 286 38.36 -0.32 -15.15
C THR A 286 37.41 0.87 -15.00
N PRO A 287 37.39 1.56 -13.84
CA PRO A 287 36.61 2.78 -13.68
C PRO A 287 37.00 3.89 -14.68
N ALA A 288 38.28 3.95 -15.09
CA ALA A 288 38.75 4.90 -16.11
C ALA A 288 38.20 4.57 -17.51
N ASP A 289 37.91 3.31 -17.81
CA ASP A 289 37.27 2.91 -19.07
C ASP A 289 35.80 3.29 -19.08
N LEU A 290 35.10 3.04 -17.97
CA LEU A 290 33.72 3.48 -17.75
C LEU A 290 33.54 4.99 -17.92
N ALA A 291 34.58 5.77 -17.62
CA ALA A 291 34.57 7.22 -17.71
C ALA A 291 34.51 7.79 -19.12
N LYS A 292 34.91 6.99 -20.11
CA LYS A 292 34.96 7.41 -21.51
C LYS A 292 33.60 7.41 -22.18
N PHE A 293 32.57 6.84 -21.53
CA PHE A 293 31.26 6.60 -22.12
C PHE A 293 30.15 7.38 -21.41
N PRO A 294 29.11 7.81 -22.15
CA PRO A 294 27.96 8.48 -21.56
C PRO A 294 27.07 7.52 -20.77
N TRP A 295 26.32 8.04 -19.78
CA TRP A 295 25.56 7.22 -18.85
C TRP A 295 24.05 7.46 -18.89
N VAL A 296 23.30 6.38 -18.71
CA VAL A 296 21.91 6.40 -18.27
C VAL A 296 21.90 5.96 -16.81
N VAL A 297 21.46 6.84 -15.91
CA VAL A 297 21.61 6.67 -14.46
C VAL A 297 20.26 6.53 -13.76
N PRO A 298 20.19 5.76 -12.66
CA PRO A 298 18.97 5.69 -11.85
C PRO A 298 18.60 7.06 -11.28
N ARG A 299 17.30 7.22 -10.97
CA ARG A 299 16.76 8.45 -10.38
C ARG A 299 17.45 8.82 -9.08
N ASN A 300 17.60 10.12 -8.84
CA ASN A 300 18.16 10.62 -7.59
C ASN A 300 17.30 10.16 -6.39
N GLY A 301 17.94 9.89 -5.24
CA GLY A 301 17.29 9.39 -4.02
C GLY A 301 16.89 7.89 -4.04
N THR A 302 17.27 7.15 -5.08
CA THR A 302 17.08 5.68 -5.13
C THR A 302 18.31 4.93 -4.59
N PRO A 303 18.14 3.74 -3.98
CA PRO A 303 19.27 2.92 -3.51
C PRO A 303 20.30 2.63 -4.61
N THR A 304 19.84 2.33 -5.85
CA THR A 304 20.75 2.09 -6.97
C THR A 304 21.54 3.34 -7.37
N ARG A 305 20.96 4.55 -7.24
CA ARG A 305 21.71 5.78 -7.50
C ARG A 305 22.78 6.02 -6.43
N ARG A 306 22.52 5.68 -5.16
CA ARG A 306 23.54 5.72 -4.10
C ARG A 306 24.75 4.85 -4.47
N TYR A 307 24.51 3.60 -4.86
CA TYR A 307 25.59 2.69 -5.29
C TYR A 307 26.34 3.18 -6.53
N PHE A 308 25.63 3.75 -7.51
CA PHE A 308 26.28 4.38 -8.66
C PHE A 308 27.24 5.50 -8.22
N ASN A 309 26.77 6.41 -7.37
CA ASN A 309 27.59 7.54 -6.91
C ASN A 309 28.81 7.05 -6.11
N GLU A 310 28.63 6.06 -5.23
CA GLU A 310 29.73 5.45 -4.45
C GLU A 310 30.77 4.78 -5.34
N MET A 311 30.33 4.08 -6.39
CA MET A 311 31.21 3.44 -7.37
C MET A 311 32.05 4.45 -8.17
N MET A 312 31.45 5.58 -8.56
CA MET A 312 32.10 6.60 -9.38
C MET A 312 32.88 7.62 -8.55
N ALA A 313 32.72 7.63 -7.22
CA ALA A 313 33.39 8.56 -6.33
C ALA A 313 34.92 8.45 -6.47
N GLY A 314 35.57 9.58 -6.73
CA GLY A 314 37.02 9.65 -6.93
C GLY A 314 37.53 9.14 -8.29
N VAL A 315 36.64 8.69 -9.17
CA VAL A 315 36.98 8.26 -10.54
C VAL A 315 36.54 9.32 -11.55
N ILE A 316 35.33 9.86 -11.39
CA ILE A 316 34.76 10.88 -12.27
C ILE A 316 34.03 11.92 -11.44
N ASP A 317 34.21 13.19 -11.79
CA ASP A 317 33.27 14.21 -11.35
C ASP A 317 31.95 14.02 -12.10
N LEU A 318 30.90 13.62 -11.37
CA LEU A 318 29.58 13.39 -11.95
C LEU A 318 29.00 14.64 -12.63
N ASN A 319 29.52 15.84 -12.31
CA ASN A 319 29.15 17.10 -12.99
C ASN A 319 29.69 17.18 -14.42
N ASP A 320 30.77 16.45 -14.73
CA ASP A 320 31.39 16.43 -16.06
C ASP A 320 30.74 15.36 -16.98
N LEU A 321 29.87 14.50 -16.44
CA LEU A 321 29.16 13.49 -17.22
C LEU A 321 27.79 13.99 -17.70
N HIS A 322 27.57 13.91 -19.01
CA HIS A 322 26.23 14.05 -19.60
C HIS A 322 25.39 12.81 -19.30
N VAL A 323 24.67 12.84 -18.18
CA VAL A 323 23.81 11.73 -17.73
C VAL A 323 22.36 11.90 -18.16
N ILE A 324 21.73 10.79 -18.54
CA ILE A 324 20.26 10.71 -18.70
C ILE A 324 19.70 10.04 -17.45
N GLU A 325 18.86 10.74 -16.69
CA GLU A 325 18.25 10.18 -15.48
C GLU A 325 16.92 9.47 -15.79
N THR A 326 16.83 8.16 -15.52
CA THR A 326 15.57 7.41 -15.63
C THR A 326 15.60 6.08 -14.89
N SER A 327 14.43 5.58 -14.49
CA SER A 327 14.23 4.23 -13.96
C SER A 327 13.35 3.36 -14.88
N SER A 328 13.00 3.85 -16.06
CA SER A 328 12.18 3.12 -17.04
C SER A 328 13.03 2.12 -17.81
N LEU A 329 12.82 0.82 -17.55
CA LEU A 329 13.54 -0.25 -18.25
C LEU A 329 13.35 -0.19 -19.77
N VAL A 330 12.14 0.13 -20.24
CA VAL A 330 11.84 0.24 -21.67
C VAL A 330 12.65 1.36 -22.32
N LEU A 331 12.78 2.51 -21.65
CA LEU A 331 13.58 3.63 -22.14
C LEU A 331 15.07 3.30 -22.08
N ILE A 332 15.54 2.71 -20.97
CA ILE A 332 16.94 2.27 -20.82
C ILE A 332 17.31 1.33 -21.97
N ARG A 333 16.50 0.30 -22.24
CA ARG A 333 16.74 -0.64 -23.34
C ARG A 333 16.85 0.07 -24.69
N GLY A 334 15.92 0.99 -25.00
CA GLY A 334 15.95 1.75 -26.26
C GLY A 334 17.21 2.64 -26.39
N LEU A 335 17.62 3.29 -25.30
CA LEU A 335 18.82 4.13 -25.29
C LEU A 335 20.10 3.31 -25.44
N LEU A 336 20.22 2.20 -24.73
CA LEU A 336 21.40 1.35 -24.78
C LEU A 336 21.53 0.66 -26.15
N THR A 337 20.47 0.01 -26.65
CA THR A 337 20.54 -0.72 -27.93
C THR A 337 20.92 0.15 -29.13
N GLY A 338 20.68 1.46 -29.07
CA GLY A 338 21.05 2.42 -30.11
C GLY A 338 22.33 3.24 -29.84
N SER A 339 23.10 2.98 -28.78
CA SER A 339 24.28 3.78 -28.45
C SER A 339 25.32 3.08 -27.58
N ASP A 340 26.49 3.70 -27.40
CA ASP A 340 27.53 3.26 -26.46
C ASP A 340 27.32 3.82 -25.05
N ARG A 341 26.06 3.98 -24.64
CA ARG A 341 25.73 4.37 -23.28
C ARG A 341 25.88 3.19 -22.33
N LEU A 342 26.18 3.51 -21.08
CA LEU A 342 26.25 2.55 -19.99
C LEU A 342 25.13 2.81 -18.98
N THR A 343 24.75 1.78 -18.22
CA THR A 343 23.88 1.92 -17.05
C THR A 343 24.30 0.96 -15.95
N ILE A 344 23.84 1.22 -14.72
CA ILE A 344 23.88 0.26 -13.62
C ILE A 344 22.46 -0.24 -13.37
N SER A 345 22.28 -1.56 -13.41
CA SER A 345 20.98 -2.21 -13.24
C SER A 345 21.13 -3.54 -12.51
N SER A 346 20.01 -4.14 -12.13
CA SER A 346 20.00 -5.52 -11.61
C SER A 346 20.28 -6.50 -12.74
N ALA A 347 21.12 -7.51 -12.47
CA ALA A 347 21.34 -8.61 -13.40
C ALA A 347 20.04 -9.41 -13.65
N HIS A 348 19.20 -9.59 -12.63
CA HIS A 348 17.89 -10.24 -12.79
C HIS A 348 16.94 -9.43 -13.67
N GLN A 349 16.97 -8.10 -13.56
CA GLN A 349 16.09 -7.21 -14.34
C GLN A 349 16.41 -7.22 -15.84
N ILE A 350 17.68 -7.40 -16.22
CA ILE A 350 18.14 -7.39 -17.63
C ILE A 350 18.34 -8.80 -18.22
N ALA A 351 18.10 -9.85 -17.44
CA ALA A 351 18.33 -11.24 -17.85
C ALA A 351 17.57 -11.62 -19.13
N ARG A 352 16.39 -11.02 -19.36
CA ARG A 352 15.61 -11.26 -20.57
C ARG A 352 16.28 -10.64 -21.80
N GLU A 353 16.70 -9.38 -21.71
CA GLU A 353 17.43 -8.69 -22.77
C GLU A 353 18.78 -9.35 -23.08
N GLU A 354 19.48 -9.84 -22.05
CA GLU A 354 20.73 -10.60 -22.21
C GLU A 354 20.50 -11.92 -22.95
N LYS A 355 19.46 -12.68 -22.58
CA LYS A 355 19.08 -13.92 -23.28
C LYS A 355 18.70 -13.66 -24.75
N GLN A 356 18.20 -12.48 -25.07
CA GLN A 356 17.85 -12.06 -26.42
C GLN A 356 19.04 -11.47 -27.21
N GLY A 357 20.23 -11.37 -26.59
CA GLY A 357 21.41 -10.78 -27.22
C GLY A 357 21.28 -9.27 -27.48
N LEU A 358 20.41 -8.57 -26.75
CA LEU A 358 20.21 -7.12 -26.90
C LEU A 358 21.16 -6.32 -26.03
N LEU A 359 21.37 -6.78 -24.80
CA LEU A 359 22.21 -6.14 -23.80
C LEU A 359 23.24 -7.13 -23.26
N SER A 360 24.35 -6.61 -22.73
CA SER A 360 25.41 -7.41 -22.12
C SER A 360 25.87 -6.79 -20.81
N ARG A 361 26.21 -7.64 -19.85
CA ARG A 361 26.87 -7.24 -18.61
C ARG A 361 28.37 -7.03 -18.90
N LEU A 362 28.94 -5.94 -18.41
CA LEU A 362 30.37 -5.70 -18.48
C LEU A 362 31.08 -6.44 -17.35
N ASN A 363 32.29 -6.94 -17.61
CA ASN A 363 33.12 -7.57 -16.59
C ASN A 363 33.74 -6.52 -15.67
N PHE A 364 32.93 -6.03 -14.72
CA PHE A 364 33.30 -5.00 -13.76
C PHE A 364 32.93 -5.47 -12.36
N ASP A 365 33.92 -5.53 -11.46
CA ASP A 365 33.69 -5.92 -10.07
C ASP A 365 33.07 -4.76 -9.27
N LEU A 366 31.81 -4.93 -8.89
CA LEU A 366 31.08 -4.00 -8.02
C LEU A 366 31.39 -4.21 -6.53
N ARG A 367 32.48 -4.90 -6.19
CA ARG A 367 33.04 -5.07 -4.84
C ARG A 367 32.03 -5.58 -3.82
N GLY A 368 31.13 -6.46 -4.26
CA GLY A 368 30.12 -7.06 -3.39
C GLY A 368 28.98 -6.13 -2.96
N ILE A 369 28.78 -4.99 -3.63
CA ILE A 369 27.57 -4.17 -3.45
C ILE A 369 26.33 -5.03 -3.71
N LYS A 370 25.53 -5.23 -2.67
CA LYS A 370 24.29 -6.01 -2.72
C LYS A 370 23.13 -5.11 -2.38
N ARG A 371 22.23 -4.93 -3.35
CA ARG A 371 20.98 -4.23 -3.10
C ARG A 371 20.02 -5.21 -2.44
N GLN A 372 19.61 -4.92 -1.21
CA GLN A 372 18.60 -5.72 -0.53
C GLN A 372 17.24 -5.48 -1.17
N ILE A 373 16.56 -6.56 -1.56
CA ILE A 373 15.21 -6.52 -2.09
C ILE A 373 14.30 -7.19 -1.08
N GLY A 374 13.14 -6.60 -0.85
CA GLY A 374 12.21 -7.12 0.13
C GLY A 374 10.79 -6.63 -0.01
N LEU A 375 9.98 -7.05 0.95
CA LEU A 375 8.60 -6.62 1.14
C LEU A 375 8.53 -5.51 2.18
N THR A 376 7.61 -4.58 2.04
CA THR A 376 7.30 -3.58 3.06
C THR A 376 5.80 -3.55 3.31
N THR A 377 5.41 -3.60 4.59
CA THR A 377 4.01 -3.63 5.07
C THR A 377 3.83 -2.63 6.18
N ARG A 378 2.57 -2.28 6.51
CA ARG A 378 2.29 -1.57 7.77
C ARG A 378 2.54 -2.54 8.93
N VAL A 379 3.09 -2.04 10.04
CA VAL A 379 3.39 -2.86 11.23
C VAL A 379 2.14 -3.56 11.78
N ASP A 380 0.99 -2.91 11.68
CA ASP A 380 -0.29 -3.42 12.17
C ASP A 380 -1.08 -4.21 11.13
N TRP A 381 -0.53 -4.48 9.94
CA TRP A 381 -1.25 -5.08 8.83
C TRP A 381 -1.67 -6.53 9.14
N GLN A 382 -2.97 -6.78 9.03
CA GLN A 382 -3.54 -8.12 9.13
C GLN A 382 -4.06 -8.57 7.76
N PRO A 383 -3.33 -9.46 7.04
CA PRO A 383 -3.72 -9.88 5.71
C PRO A 383 -4.98 -10.74 5.71
N THR A 384 -5.80 -10.63 4.66
CA THR A 384 -6.80 -11.64 4.30
C THR A 384 -6.13 -12.91 3.80
N LYS A 385 -6.89 -13.99 3.61
CA LYS A 385 -6.36 -15.25 3.07
C LYS A 385 -5.65 -15.07 1.72
N THR A 386 -6.25 -14.31 0.80
CA THR A 386 -5.70 -14.06 -0.55
C THR A 386 -4.44 -13.19 -0.50
N GLN A 387 -4.45 -12.14 0.32
CA GLN A 387 -3.26 -11.30 0.53
C GLN A 387 -2.10 -12.08 1.16
N LYS A 388 -2.40 -12.93 2.15
CA LYS A 388 -1.41 -13.81 2.77
C LYS A 388 -0.83 -14.80 1.76
N ARG A 389 -1.67 -15.35 0.88
CA ARG A 389 -1.20 -16.23 -0.18
C ARG A 389 -0.25 -15.51 -1.14
N MET A 390 -0.58 -14.29 -1.57
CA MET A 390 0.33 -13.47 -2.39
C MET A 390 1.66 -13.22 -1.67
N TRP A 391 1.61 -12.84 -0.39
CA TRP A 391 2.80 -12.66 0.43
C TRP A 391 3.70 -13.90 0.42
N ASP A 392 3.13 -15.08 0.63
CA ASP A 392 3.87 -16.35 0.65
C ASP A 392 4.45 -16.70 -0.73
N LEU A 393 3.74 -16.41 -1.82
CA LEU A 393 4.25 -16.59 -3.19
C LEU A 393 5.43 -15.65 -3.48
N LEU A 394 5.36 -14.39 -3.06
CA LEU A 394 6.49 -13.45 -3.21
C LEU A 394 7.70 -13.86 -2.37
N GLN A 395 7.49 -14.43 -1.19
CA GLN A 395 8.58 -15.04 -0.41
C GLN A 395 9.23 -16.22 -1.15
N ALA A 396 8.43 -17.10 -1.74
CA ALA A 396 8.93 -18.23 -2.52
C ALA A 396 9.73 -17.76 -3.76
N GLU A 397 9.26 -16.75 -4.48
CA GLU A 397 10.00 -16.13 -5.59
C GLU A 397 11.31 -15.46 -5.12
N GLY A 398 11.31 -14.87 -3.92
CA GLY A 398 12.51 -14.34 -3.26
C GLY A 398 13.57 -15.42 -3.02
N ALA A 399 13.15 -16.57 -2.48
CA ALA A 399 14.05 -17.71 -2.25
C ALA A 399 14.63 -18.26 -3.56
N LYS A 400 13.82 -18.41 -4.61
CA LYS A 400 14.29 -18.81 -5.95
C LYS A 400 15.33 -17.82 -6.50
N SER A 401 15.07 -16.52 -6.35
CA SER A 401 15.97 -15.46 -6.80
C SER A 401 17.30 -15.47 -6.05
N ALA A 402 17.28 -15.76 -4.74
CA ALA A 402 18.50 -15.91 -3.95
C ALA A 402 19.38 -17.06 -4.45
N SER A 403 18.79 -18.21 -4.78
CA SER A 403 19.53 -19.34 -5.37
C SER A 403 20.14 -18.99 -6.73
N GLN A 404 19.42 -18.24 -7.57
CA GLN A 404 19.92 -17.81 -8.87
C GLN A 404 21.02 -16.76 -8.78
N THR A 405 20.93 -15.83 -7.81
CA THR A 405 22.01 -14.88 -7.52
C THR A 405 23.32 -15.61 -7.26
N TYR A 406 23.29 -16.72 -6.52
CA TYR A 406 24.49 -17.52 -6.26
C TYR A 406 25.11 -18.05 -7.56
N THR A 407 24.29 -18.56 -8.49
CA THR A 407 24.76 -19.01 -9.81
C THR A 407 25.29 -17.85 -10.67
N LEU A 408 24.66 -16.68 -10.61
CA LEU A 408 25.07 -15.49 -11.37
C LEU A 408 26.40 -14.90 -10.90
N LEU A 409 26.75 -15.06 -9.61
CA LEU A 409 28.01 -14.57 -9.05
C LEU A 409 29.19 -15.54 -9.27
N GLN A 410 28.93 -16.78 -9.69
CA GLN A 410 29.97 -17.79 -9.97
C GLN A 410 30.39 -17.85 -11.45
N LYS A 411 29.68 -17.12 -12.33
CA LYS A 411 29.97 -16.98 -13.76
C LYS A 411 30.40 -15.56 -14.04
#